data_AF-A0A016WV96-F1
#
_entry.id   AF-A0A016WV96-F1
#
_cell.length_a   1.000
_cell.length_b   1.000
_cell.length_c   1.000
_cell.angle_alpha   90.00
_cell.angle_beta   90.00
_cell.angle_gamma   90.00
#
_symmetry.space_group_name_H-M   'P 1'
#
loop_
_entity.id
_entity.type
_entity.pdbx_description
1 polymer ?
#
loop_
_entity_poly.entity_id
_entity_poly.type
_entity_poly.pdbx_seq_one_letter_code
_entity_poly.pdbx_strand_id
1 'polypeptide(L)'
;MLLTFICSPNTFFLFEKYHRGGFEPKMTRREAAMILGLPATAKPNRIKEAHKRIMIANHPDRGGSPYLAAKINEAKDLLESSKS
;
A
#
# COMPACT_ATOMS: atom_id res chain seq x y z
N MET A 1 -16.47 25.20 -22.38
CA MET A 1 -17.17 24.07 -21.74
C MET A 1 -16.41 23.77 -20.46
N LEU A 2 -16.88 24.39 -19.37
CA LEU A 2 -16.34 24.25 -18.03
C LEU A 2 -16.57 22.82 -17.54
N LEU A 3 -15.56 22.26 -16.87
CA LEU A 3 -15.67 21.28 -15.78
C LEU A 3 -14.52 21.61 -14.80
N THR A 4 -14.57 22.73 -14.08
CA THR A 4 -15.03 22.84 -12.67
C THR A 4 -14.83 21.59 -11.81
N PHE A 5 -13.91 21.73 -10.84
CA PHE A 5 -14.07 21.38 -9.44
C PHE A 5 -14.69 20.00 -9.12
N ILE A 6 -13.82 19.02 -8.84
CA ILE A 6 -13.71 18.35 -7.52
C ILE A 6 -12.26 17.83 -7.45
N CYS A 7 -11.39 18.49 -6.70
CA CYS A 7 -10.21 17.81 -6.17
C CYS A 7 -10.17 18.08 -4.67
N SER A 8 -10.62 17.07 -3.93
CA SER A 8 -10.52 16.98 -2.49
C SER A 8 -9.06 17.22 -2.06
N PRO A 9 -8.79 17.94 -0.96
CA PRO A 9 -7.42 18.12 -0.46
C PRO A 9 -6.79 16.81 0.05
N ASN A 10 -7.52 15.69 0.01
CA ASN A 10 -7.05 14.37 0.43
C ASN A 10 -6.38 13.54 -0.69
N THR A 11 -6.05 14.16 -1.83
CA THR A 11 -5.54 13.47 -3.03
C THR A 11 -4.06 13.76 -3.32
N PHE A 12 -3.25 14.07 -2.29
CA PHE A 12 -1.84 14.47 -2.44
C PHE A 12 -0.92 13.41 -3.10
N PHE A 13 -1.41 12.19 -3.37
CA PHE A 13 -0.61 11.08 -3.89
C PHE A 13 -1.28 10.33 -5.04
N LEU A 14 -1.94 11.01 -5.98
CA LEU A 14 -2.25 10.35 -7.25
C LEU A 14 -0.94 10.24 -8.08
N PHE A 15 -0.13 9.23 -7.78
CA PHE A 15 0.98 8.75 -8.63
C PHE A 15 1.90 9.86 -9.17
N GLU A 16 2.68 10.51 -8.32
CA GLU A 16 3.85 11.24 -8.79
C GLU A 16 4.93 10.22 -9.21
N LYS A 17 4.73 9.67 -10.42
CA LYS A 17 5.62 8.89 -11.27
C LYS A 17 6.51 7.88 -10.54
N TYR A 18 6.02 6.64 -10.44
CA TYR A 18 6.77 5.40 -10.21
C TYR A 18 8.09 5.56 -9.44
N HIS A 19 8.13 5.13 -8.18
CA HIS A 19 9.39 5.05 -7.45
C HIS A 19 10.44 4.32 -8.29
N ARG A 20 11.52 5.03 -8.65
CA ARG A 20 12.59 4.45 -9.45
C ARG A 20 13.31 3.42 -8.59
N GLY A 21 13.31 2.17 -9.03
CA GLY A 21 13.94 1.05 -8.34
C GLY A 21 12.97 -0.10 -8.08
N GLY A 22 13.50 -1.16 -7.47
CA GLY A 22 12.70 -2.27 -6.96
C GLY A 22 12.34 -2.07 -5.49
N PHE A 23 11.83 -3.14 -4.87
CA PHE A 23 11.66 -3.17 -3.42
C PHE A 23 13.01 -3.11 -2.70
N GLU A 24 13.01 -2.56 -1.50
CA GLU A 24 14.18 -2.59 -0.63
C GLU A 24 14.52 -4.06 -0.28
N PRO A 25 15.82 -4.37 -0.09
CA PRO A 25 16.24 -5.72 0.26
C PRO A 25 15.67 -6.19 1.61
N LYS A 26 15.33 -5.24 2.50
CA LYS A 26 14.67 -5.48 3.77
C LYS A 26 13.49 -4.53 3.89
N MET A 27 12.30 -5.05 4.19
CA MET A 27 11.10 -4.22 4.34
C MET A 27 11.26 -3.19 5.46
N THR A 28 10.98 -1.94 5.15
CA THR A 28 10.97 -0.84 6.11
C THR A 28 9.54 -0.37 6.40
N ARG A 29 9.32 0.28 7.55
CA ARG A 29 7.99 0.84 7.87
C ARG A 29 7.51 1.84 6.82
N ARG A 30 8.43 2.60 6.23
CA ARG A 30 8.12 3.56 5.17
C ARG A 30 7.65 2.85 3.90
N GLU A 31 8.40 1.84 3.46
CA GLU A 31 8.03 1.02 2.29
C GLU A 31 6.70 0.29 2.51
N ALA A 32 6.51 -0.33 3.67
CA ALA A 32 5.27 -1.03 4.02
C ALA A 32 4.04 -0.09 3.96
N ALA A 33 4.18 1.13 4.50
CA ALA A 33 3.15 2.15 4.45
C ALA A 33 2.83 2.58 3.00
N MET A 34 3.86 2.72 2.16
CA MET A 34 3.69 3.02 0.73
C MET A 34 3.01 1.88 -0.03
N ILE A 35 3.39 0.62 0.20
CA ILE A 35 2.78 -0.57 -0.43
C ILE A 35 1.28 -0.65 -0.10
N LEU A 36 0.88 -0.37 1.14
CA LEU A 36 -0.53 -0.41 1.54
C LEU A 36 -1.30 0.89 1.22
N GLY A 37 -0.62 1.94 0.76
CA GLY A 37 -1.22 3.25 0.51
C GLY A 37 -1.78 3.91 1.77
N LEU A 38 -1.09 3.74 2.89
CA LEU A 38 -1.49 4.25 4.20
C LEU A 38 -0.35 5.10 4.82
N PRO A 39 -0.64 6.02 5.75
CA PRO A 39 0.41 6.63 6.55
C PRO A 39 1.04 5.59 7.50
N ALA A 40 2.33 5.74 7.82
CA ALA A 40 3.04 4.84 8.75
C ALA A 40 2.45 4.83 10.18
N THR A 41 1.60 5.81 10.50
CA THR A 41 0.87 5.94 11.77
C THR A 41 -0.56 5.38 11.71
N ALA A 42 -0.91 4.65 10.65
CA ALA A 42 -2.26 4.12 10.46
C ALA A 42 -2.68 3.17 11.59
N LYS A 43 -3.98 3.22 11.93
CA LYS A 43 -4.59 2.30 12.91
C LYS A 43 -4.62 0.87 12.36
N PRO A 44 -4.51 -0.17 13.22
CA PRO A 44 -4.47 -1.58 12.80
C PRO A 44 -5.69 -2.00 11.95
N ASN A 45 -6.88 -1.47 12.25
CA ASN A 45 -8.07 -1.77 11.45
C ASN A 45 -7.92 -1.31 10.00
N ARG A 46 -7.35 -0.13 9.77
CA ARG A 46 -7.11 0.39 8.41
C ARG A 46 -6.05 -0.42 7.66
N ILE A 47 -5.04 -0.93 8.38
CA ILE A 47 -4.01 -1.81 7.81
C ILE A 47 -4.64 -3.10 7.29
N LYS A 48 -5.49 -3.75 8.08
CA LYS A 48 -6.21 -4.98 7.69
C LYS A 48 -7.14 -4.75 6.50
N GLU A 49 -7.89 -3.66 6.49
CA GLU A 49 -8.78 -3.31 5.37
C GLU A 49 -8.01 -3.05 4.08
N ALA A 50 -6.92 -2.26 4.15
CA ALA A 50 -6.09 -1.96 3.00
C ALA A 50 -5.40 -3.22 2.45
N HIS A 51 -4.85 -4.06 3.33
CA HIS A 51 -4.26 -5.35 2.97
C HIS A 51 -5.26 -6.23 2.24
N LYS A 52 -6.47 -6.42 2.79
CA LYS A 52 -7.52 -7.24 2.15
C LYS A 52 -7.86 -6.73 0.75
N ARG A 53 -8.05 -5.41 0.60
CA ARG A 53 -8.37 -4.78 -0.69
C ARG A 53 -7.27 -5.01 -1.72
N ILE A 54 -6.01 -4.77 -1.36
CA ILE A 54 -4.88 -4.86 -2.28
C ILE A 54 -4.55 -6.33 -2.60
N MET A 55 -4.62 -7.21 -1.61
CA MET A 55 -4.39 -8.65 -1.79
C MET A 55 -5.41 -9.28 -2.73
N ILE A 56 -6.70 -8.93 -2.62
CA ILE A 56 -7.73 -9.44 -3.52
C ILE A 56 -7.40 -9.14 -4.99
N ALA A 57 -6.86 -7.94 -5.26
CA ALA A 57 -6.47 -7.51 -6.61
C ALA A 57 -5.16 -8.15 -7.10
N ASN A 58 -4.26 -8.54 -6.19
CA ASN A 58 -2.93 -9.08 -6.51
C ASN A 58 -2.78 -10.57 -6.19
N HIS A 59 -3.90 -11.27 -5.91
CA HIS A 59 -3.86 -12.65 -5.47
C HIS A 59 -3.28 -13.57 -6.57
N PRO A 60 -2.34 -14.48 -6.24
CA PRO A 60 -1.71 -15.35 -7.24
C PRO A 60 -2.72 -16.22 -7.99
N ASP A 61 -3.71 -16.79 -7.29
CA ASP A 61 -4.76 -17.61 -7.92
C ASP A 61 -5.69 -16.82 -8.86
N ARG A 62 -5.61 -15.48 -8.86
CA ARG A 62 -6.34 -14.60 -9.78
C ARG A 62 -5.43 -13.99 -10.84
N GLY A 63 -4.26 -14.58 -11.07
CA GLY A 63 -3.27 -14.09 -12.04
C GLY A 63 -2.36 -12.98 -11.51
N GLY A 64 -2.38 -12.72 -10.19
CA GLY A 64 -1.43 -11.82 -9.54
C GLY A 64 -0.03 -12.42 -9.43
N SER A 65 0.98 -11.58 -9.18
CA SER A 65 2.35 -12.04 -8.98
C SER A 65 2.51 -12.61 -7.56
N PRO A 66 3.01 -13.86 -7.39
CA PRO A 66 3.33 -14.41 -6.07
C PRO A 66 4.31 -13.53 -5.30
N TYR A 67 5.25 -12.90 -6.01
CA TYR A 67 6.23 -11.99 -5.42
C TYR A 67 5.59 -10.72 -4.88
N LEU A 68 4.65 -10.12 -5.62
CA LEU A 68 3.90 -8.96 -5.13
C LEU A 68 3.02 -9.31 -3.93
N ALA A 69 2.34 -10.45 -3.97
CA ALA A 69 1.55 -10.94 -2.85
C ALA A 69 2.41 -11.13 -1.59
N ALA A 70 3.61 -11.71 -1.73
CA ALA A 70 4.56 -11.84 -0.63
C ALA A 70 4.96 -10.47 -0.05
N LYS A 71 5.25 -9.48 -0.89
CA LYS A 71 5.59 -8.12 -0.45
C LYS A 71 4.44 -7.41 0.26
N ILE A 72 3.21 -7.61 -0.20
CA ILE A 72 1.99 -7.08 0.46
C ILE A 72 1.82 -7.71 1.86
N ASN A 73 2.09 -9.01 2.01
CA ASN A 73 2.05 -9.68 3.31
C ASN A 73 3.14 -9.18 4.26
N GLU A 74 4.38 -9.08 3.77
CA GLU A 74 5.51 -8.55 4.53
C GLU A 74 5.24 -7.12 5.04
N ALA A 75 4.61 -6.27 4.21
CA ALA A 75 4.20 -4.93 4.59
C ALA A 75 3.16 -4.90 5.73
N LYS A 76 2.14 -5.77 5.66
CA LYS A 76 1.14 -5.93 6.73
C LYS A 76 1.80 -6.33 8.03
N ASP A 77 2.59 -7.40 8.00
CA ASP A 77 3.17 -7.99 9.20
C ASP A 77 4.14 -7.03 9.90
N LEU A 78 4.89 -6.23 9.13
CA LEU A 78 5.79 -5.21 9.67
C LEU A 78 5.06 -4.04 10.33
N LEU A 79 3.89 -3.64 9.82
CA LEU A 79 3.09 -2.57 10.43
C LEU A 79 2.29 -3.06 11.64
N GLU A 80 1.87 -4.33 11.65
CA GLU A 80 1.17 -4.96 12.79
C GLU A 80 2.11 -5.32 13.95
N SER A 81 3.30 -5.89 13.69
CA SER A 81 4.31 -6.26 14.71
C SER A 81 4.88 -5.07 15.48
N SER A 82 4.66 -3.88 14.96
CA SER A 82 5.19 -2.61 15.39
C SER A 82 4.55 -2.07 16.69
N LYS A 83 3.49 -2.73 17.16
CA LYS A 83 2.84 -2.55 18.46
C LYS A 83 3.03 -3.81 19.32
N SER A 84 4.06 -3.80 20.14
CA SER A 84 4.20 -4.66 21.33
C SER A 84 4.48 -3.78 22.52
#